data_AF-A0A6I2X785-F1
#
_entry.id   AF-A0A6I2X785-F1
#
_cell.length_a   1.000
_cell.length_b   1.000
_cell.length_c   1.000
_cell.angle_alpha   90.00
_cell.angle_beta   90.00
_cell.angle_gamma   90.00
#
_symmetry.space_group_name_H-M   'P 1'
#
loop_
_entity.id
_entity.type
_entity.pdbx_description
1 polymer ?
#
loop_
_entity_poly.entity_id
_entity_poly.type
_entity_poly.pdbx_seq_one_letter_code
_entity_poly.pdbx_strand_id
1 'polypeptide(L)'
;MSAWSIELEHEELHTVWRIFNRSLETETPTDGLWVRSRDGQRIWSGTCGPLFWEVTGGASPQPLEPRCLPARLVWNAADLSLEADDRCVTISTPDDVVGLAANSAGSSVIDLPVSAELRRFPKYVTDAATATLTRKQLARLLGRISFAPPGIENPHRVPVSFIVEDGELAAYANWSTQGGLCTSQRVPAETRGEAKSSIPVLHLLDLIREVDDDELITIRFPADLDIPLLIEGEGWRATSDRRETTAVRFHDELGRTLADATGTTTRVLDTGVFSTTWRTRTIHAELHNTPLDTVRLSTVVLDGIEPTVDVLQQLNDVNAGLVGARVWLCDNVVVAGVDVPCSSISDIGGVIRQLDVQIDGLDVFLSALGAEAA
;
A
#
# COMPACT_ATOMS: atom_id res chain seq x y z
N MET A 1 -24.31 -32.69 16.17
CA MET A 1 -24.14 -31.38 15.52
C MET A 1 -24.90 -31.45 14.21
N SER A 2 -25.73 -30.45 13.89
CA SER A 2 -26.45 -30.43 12.61
C SER A 2 -25.44 -30.22 11.49
N ALA A 3 -25.48 -31.06 10.46
CA ALA A 3 -24.69 -30.85 9.26
C ALA A 3 -25.00 -29.47 8.67
N TRP A 4 -23.97 -28.67 8.41
CA TRP A 4 -24.12 -27.38 7.73
C TRP A 4 -24.37 -27.65 6.25
N SER A 5 -25.32 -26.95 5.63
CA SER A 5 -25.69 -27.12 4.23
C SER A 5 -26.37 -25.87 3.67
N ILE A 6 -26.12 -25.58 2.40
CA ILE A 6 -26.75 -24.51 1.63
C ILE A 6 -27.07 -24.99 0.21
N GLU A 7 -28.23 -24.59 -0.29
CA GLU A 7 -28.59 -24.72 -1.71
C GLU A 7 -28.29 -23.40 -2.42
N LEU A 8 -27.65 -23.52 -3.58
CA LEU A 8 -27.15 -22.40 -4.38
C LEU A 8 -27.61 -22.54 -5.83
N GLU A 9 -28.07 -21.43 -6.39
CA GLU A 9 -28.39 -21.31 -7.81
C GLU A 9 -27.14 -21.00 -8.61
N HIS A 10 -27.12 -21.45 -9.87
CA HIS A 10 -26.01 -21.20 -10.79
C HIS A 10 -25.65 -19.70 -10.93
N GLU A 11 -26.63 -18.79 -10.93
CA GLU A 11 -26.39 -17.35 -11.10
C GLU A 11 -25.57 -16.75 -9.94
N GLU A 12 -25.86 -17.16 -8.71
CA GLU A 12 -25.08 -16.76 -7.53
C GLU A 12 -23.65 -17.30 -7.63
N LEU A 13 -23.49 -18.59 -7.94
CA LEU A 13 -22.19 -19.23 -8.07
C LEU A 13 -21.35 -18.61 -9.19
N HIS A 14 -21.96 -18.30 -10.33
CA HIS A 14 -21.31 -17.63 -11.44
C HIS A 14 -20.86 -16.22 -11.06
N THR A 15 -21.65 -15.48 -10.29
CA THR A 15 -21.28 -14.14 -9.79
C THR A 15 -20.07 -14.22 -8.84
N VAL A 16 -20.09 -15.17 -7.91
CA VAL A 16 -18.95 -15.44 -7.00
C VAL A 16 -17.72 -15.86 -7.80
N TRP A 17 -17.88 -16.72 -8.81
CA TRP A 17 -16.82 -17.19 -9.69
C TRP A 17 -16.17 -16.07 -10.49
N ARG A 18 -17.00 -15.24 -11.12
CA ARG A 18 -16.55 -14.10 -11.91
C ARG A 18 -15.63 -13.17 -11.11
N ILE A 19 -15.93 -13.00 -9.81
CA ILE A 19 -15.15 -12.15 -8.92
C ILE A 19 -13.93 -12.92 -8.40
N PHE A 20 -14.09 -14.05 -7.71
CA PHE A 20 -12.96 -14.66 -6.99
C PHE A 20 -12.07 -15.62 -7.82
N ASN A 21 -12.46 -16.09 -9.01
CA ASN A 21 -11.71 -17.12 -9.74
C ASN A 21 -10.32 -16.66 -10.22
N ARG A 22 -10.14 -15.36 -10.50
CA ARG A 22 -8.83 -14.81 -10.89
C ARG A 22 -7.95 -14.39 -9.72
N SER A 23 -8.47 -14.55 -8.51
CA SER A 23 -7.96 -13.90 -7.31
C SER A 23 -7.28 -14.84 -6.32
N LEU A 24 -7.65 -16.11 -6.37
CA LEU A 24 -7.18 -17.15 -5.45
C LEU A 24 -6.07 -17.94 -6.13
N GLU A 25 -4.91 -17.27 -6.31
CA GLU A 25 -3.74 -17.83 -6.99
C GLU A 25 -3.10 -19.00 -6.21
N THR A 26 -3.36 -19.10 -4.91
CA THR A 26 -2.87 -20.19 -4.05
C THR A 26 -3.91 -20.55 -3.00
N GLU A 27 -4.65 -21.64 -3.20
CA GLU A 27 -5.46 -22.24 -2.14
C GLU A 27 -4.50 -22.81 -1.08
N THR A 28 -4.44 -22.15 0.08
CA THR A 28 -3.68 -22.64 1.23
C THR A 28 -4.62 -23.38 2.19
N PRO A 29 -4.12 -24.30 3.04
CA PRO A 29 -4.94 -24.94 4.07
C PRO A 29 -5.58 -23.97 5.07
N THR A 30 -5.23 -22.69 5.05
CA THR A 30 -5.74 -21.66 5.97
C THR A 30 -6.58 -20.58 5.28
N ASP A 31 -6.72 -20.64 3.96
CA ASP A 31 -7.46 -19.66 3.17
C ASP A 31 -8.67 -20.30 2.47
N GLY A 32 -9.69 -19.49 2.23
CA GLY A 32 -10.89 -19.95 1.54
C GLY A 32 -11.91 -18.83 1.33
N LEU A 33 -13.02 -19.21 0.70
CA LEU A 33 -14.19 -18.35 0.53
C LEU A 33 -15.12 -18.52 1.72
N TRP A 34 -15.37 -17.41 2.40
CA TRP A 34 -16.35 -17.36 3.46
C TRP A 34 -17.73 -17.11 2.91
N VAL A 35 -18.72 -17.86 3.41
CA VAL A 35 -20.14 -17.60 3.17
C VAL A 35 -20.86 -17.41 4.50
N ARG A 36 -21.73 -16.41 4.59
CA ARG A 36 -22.49 -16.08 5.79
C ARG A 36 -23.76 -15.31 5.46
N SER A 37 -24.70 -15.20 6.39
CA SER A 37 -25.84 -14.28 6.23
C SER A 37 -25.51 -12.87 6.72
N ARG A 38 -26.03 -11.86 6.03
CA ARG A 38 -26.18 -10.49 6.53
C ARG A 38 -27.41 -9.88 5.89
N ASP A 39 -28.24 -9.24 6.72
CA ASP A 39 -29.43 -8.50 6.28
C ASP A 39 -30.37 -9.31 5.35
N GLY A 40 -30.51 -10.62 5.63
CA GLY A 40 -31.35 -11.52 4.84
C GLY A 40 -30.75 -12.00 3.51
N GLN A 41 -29.48 -11.70 3.24
CA GLN A 41 -28.75 -12.13 2.04
C GLN A 41 -27.53 -12.96 2.40
N ARG A 42 -27.12 -13.84 1.48
CA ARG A 42 -25.83 -14.52 1.56
C ARG A 42 -24.74 -13.53 1.14
N ILE A 43 -23.66 -13.50 1.89
CA ILE A 43 -22.47 -12.72 1.59
C ILE A 43 -21.31 -13.67 1.45
N TRP A 44 -20.64 -13.58 0.31
CA TRP A 44 -19.40 -14.29 0.00
C TRP A 44 -18.24 -13.34 0.22
N SER A 45 -17.19 -13.78 0.91
CA SER A 45 -16.01 -12.95 1.14
C SER A 45 -14.71 -13.73 1.05
N GLY A 46 -13.65 -13.06 0.60
CA GLY A 46 -12.35 -13.69 0.41
C GLY A 46 -11.25 -12.66 0.17
N THR A 47 -10.01 -13.10 0.21
CA THR A 47 -8.83 -12.28 -0.05
C THR A 47 -8.32 -12.52 -1.47
N CYS A 48 -7.93 -11.43 -2.14
CA CYS A 48 -7.31 -11.42 -3.47
C CYS A 48 -6.02 -10.61 -3.37
N GLY A 49 -4.90 -11.28 -3.10
CA GLY A 49 -3.64 -10.59 -2.78
C GLY A 49 -3.85 -9.59 -1.63
N PRO A 50 -3.59 -8.28 -1.81
CA PRO A 50 -3.76 -7.26 -0.77
C PRO A 50 -5.21 -6.78 -0.60
N LEU A 51 -6.16 -7.30 -1.36
CA LEU A 51 -7.55 -6.86 -1.32
C LEU A 51 -8.43 -7.84 -0.55
N PHE A 52 -9.41 -7.32 0.18
CA PHE A 52 -10.47 -8.12 0.79
C PHE A 52 -11.80 -7.77 0.14
N TRP A 53 -12.55 -8.78 -0.29
CA TRP A 53 -13.76 -8.61 -1.09
C TRP A 53 -14.97 -9.19 -0.41
N GLU A 54 -16.12 -8.59 -0.71
CA GLU A 54 -17.44 -9.11 -0.41
C GLU A 54 -18.33 -9.03 -1.64
N VAL A 55 -19.10 -10.08 -1.86
CA VAL A 55 -20.09 -10.21 -2.94
C VAL A 55 -21.41 -10.62 -2.31
N THR A 56 -22.47 -9.96 -2.73
CA THR A 56 -23.84 -10.26 -2.31
C THR A 56 -24.38 -11.37 -3.20
N GLY A 57 -24.75 -12.48 -2.58
CA GLY A 57 -25.40 -13.61 -3.22
C GLY A 57 -26.92 -13.56 -3.07
N GLY A 58 -27.56 -14.72 -3.20
CA GLY A 58 -29.00 -14.87 -3.11
C GLY A 58 -29.57 -14.66 -1.71
N ALA A 59 -30.89 -14.79 -1.61
CA ALA A 59 -31.60 -14.66 -0.34
C ALA A 59 -31.12 -15.72 0.68
N SER A 60 -31.03 -15.30 1.94
CA SER A 60 -30.71 -16.14 3.08
C SER A 60 -31.85 -16.03 4.10
N PRO A 61 -32.95 -16.77 3.91
CA PRO A 61 -34.15 -16.65 4.74
C PRO A 61 -33.93 -17.10 6.18
N GLN A 62 -32.91 -17.92 6.42
CA GLN A 62 -32.47 -18.32 7.76
C GLN A 62 -31.01 -17.87 7.96
N PRO A 63 -30.64 -17.40 9.17
CA PRO A 63 -29.25 -17.09 9.49
C PRO A 63 -28.35 -18.30 9.29
N LEU A 64 -27.36 -18.14 8.42
CA LEU A 64 -26.33 -19.11 8.10
C LEU A 64 -25.14 -18.89 9.03
N GLU A 65 -24.73 -19.94 9.73
CA GLU A 65 -23.47 -19.95 10.44
C GLU A 65 -22.33 -19.74 9.44
N PRO A 66 -21.41 -18.77 9.68
CA PRO A 66 -20.31 -18.52 8.77
C PRO A 66 -19.46 -19.77 8.53
N ARG A 67 -19.15 -20.03 7.25
CA ARG A 67 -18.34 -21.20 6.87
C ARG A 67 -17.27 -20.79 5.87
N CYS A 68 -16.04 -21.23 6.10
CA CYS A 68 -14.94 -21.11 5.16
C CYS A 68 -14.93 -22.35 4.26
N LEU A 69 -15.02 -22.13 2.95
CA LEU A 69 -15.07 -23.18 1.94
C LEU A 69 -13.83 -23.09 1.04
N PRO A 70 -13.25 -24.22 0.62
CA PRO A 70 -12.25 -24.25 -0.44
C PRO A 70 -12.81 -23.58 -1.70
N ALA A 71 -12.03 -22.73 -2.35
CA ALA A 71 -12.45 -22.03 -3.56
C ALA A 71 -12.83 -23.02 -4.66
N ARG A 72 -12.04 -24.08 -4.78
CA ARG A 72 -12.28 -25.18 -5.73
C ARG A 72 -13.61 -25.88 -5.49
N LEU A 73 -14.09 -25.94 -4.26
CA LEU A 73 -15.39 -26.55 -3.97
C LEU A 73 -16.51 -25.71 -4.56
N VAL A 74 -16.40 -24.39 -4.44
CA VAL A 74 -17.34 -23.42 -5.03
C VAL A 74 -17.26 -23.46 -6.56
N TRP A 75 -16.06 -23.62 -7.13
CA TRP A 75 -15.87 -23.74 -8.58
C TRP A 75 -16.49 -25.02 -9.13
N ASN A 76 -16.22 -26.15 -8.50
CA ASN A 76 -16.83 -27.43 -8.87
C ASN A 76 -18.36 -27.38 -8.71
N ALA A 77 -18.86 -26.66 -7.70
CA ALA A 77 -20.30 -26.44 -7.53
C ALA A 77 -20.88 -25.61 -8.69
N ALA A 78 -20.17 -24.56 -9.14
CA ALA A 78 -20.58 -23.77 -10.30
C ALA A 78 -20.64 -24.63 -11.58
N ASP A 79 -19.65 -25.49 -11.81
CA ASP A 79 -19.63 -26.41 -12.96
C ASP A 79 -20.77 -27.44 -12.85
N LEU A 80 -20.96 -28.08 -11.70
CA LEU A 80 -22.05 -29.04 -11.48
C LEU A 80 -23.43 -28.40 -11.68
N SER A 81 -23.62 -27.15 -11.27
CA SER A 81 -24.88 -26.43 -11.47
C SER A 81 -25.19 -26.13 -12.94
N LEU A 82 -24.21 -26.18 -13.85
CA LEU A 82 -24.48 -26.09 -15.29
C LEU A 82 -25.07 -27.38 -15.87
N GLU A 83 -24.77 -28.51 -15.25
CA GLU A 83 -25.14 -29.84 -15.75
C GLU A 83 -26.47 -30.35 -15.18
N ALA A 84 -26.96 -29.77 -14.10
CA ALA A 84 -28.25 -30.13 -13.49
C ALA A 84 -29.44 -29.41 -14.14
N ASP A 85 -30.56 -30.13 -14.26
CA ASP A 85 -31.80 -29.62 -14.88
C ASP A 85 -32.38 -28.38 -14.17
N ASP A 86 -32.28 -28.32 -12.85
CA ASP A 86 -32.75 -27.20 -12.03
C ASP A 86 -31.71 -26.08 -11.86
N ARG A 87 -30.50 -26.30 -12.38
CA ARG A 87 -29.32 -25.42 -12.23
C ARG A 87 -28.99 -25.08 -10.78
N CYS A 88 -29.28 -26.00 -9.87
CA CYS A 88 -28.97 -25.87 -8.45
C CYS A 88 -27.90 -26.87 -8.02
N VAL A 89 -27.24 -26.54 -6.91
CA VAL A 89 -26.29 -27.42 -6.24
C VAL A 89 -26.35 -27.20 -4.74
N THR A 90 -26.25 -28.29 -3.99
CA THR A 90 -26.14 -28.24 -2.53
C THR A 90 -24.67 -28.33 -2.14
N ILE A 91 -24.19 -27.36 -1.35
CA ILE A 91 -22.89 -27.45 -0.67
C ILE A 91 -23.14 -27.76 0.80
N SER A 92 -22.47 -28.78 1.33
CA SER A 92 -22.61 -29.21 2.73
C SER A 92 -21.28 -29.60 3.37
N THR A 93 -21.21 -29.52 4.70
CA THR A 93 -20.07 -29.99 5.51
C THR A 93 -20.57 -30.99 6.56
N PRO A 94 -20.66 -32.29 6.21
CA PRO A 94 -21.33 -33.29 7.05
C PRO A 94 -20.60 -33.59 8.35
N ASP A 95 -19.26 -33.47 8.38
CA ASP A 95 -18.40 -33.82 9.51
C ASP A 95 -17.42 -32.72 9.93
N ASP A 96 -17.58 -31.50 9.37
CA ASP A 96 -16.67 -30.36 9.54
C ASP A 96 -15.20 -30.64 9.11
N VAL A 97 -14.96 -31.73 8.37
CA VAL A 97 -13.65 -32.08 7.81
C VAL A 97 -13.65 -31.95 6.30
N VAL A 98 -14.73 -32.34 5.63
CA VAL A 98 -14.88 -32.23 4.17
C VAL A 98 -16.04 -31.33 3.78
N GLY A 99 -15.88 -30.64 2.66
CA GLY A 99 -16.95 -29.99 1.94
C GLY A 99 -17.41 -30.85 0.76
N LEU A 100 -18.72 -30.99 0.62
CA LEU A 100 -19.39 -31.75 -0.44
C LEU A 100 -20.27 -30.80 -1.26
N ALA A 101 -20.03 -30.72 -2.57
CA ALA A 101 -20.93 -30.10 -3.53
C ALA A 101 -21.63 -31.22 -4.31
N ALA A 102 -22.97 -31.25 -4.37
CA ALA A 102 -23.71 -32.32 -5.03
C ALA A 102 -25.06 -31.85 -5.60
N ASN A 103 -25.47 -32.49 -6.69
CA ASN A 103 -26.79 -32.37 -7.30
C ASN A 103 -27.13 -33.66 -8.09
N SER A 104 -28.10 -33.59 -9.01
CA SER A 104 -28.51 -34.72 -9.84
C SER A 104 -27.45 -35.14 -10.89
N ALA A 105 -26.55 -34.25 -11.28
CA ALA A 105 -25.51 -34.51 -12.28
C ALA A 105 -24.27 -35.19 -11.68
N GLY A 106 -23.93 -34.89 -10.42
CA GLY A 106 -22.78 -35.51 -9.77
C GLY A 106 -22.46 -34.93 -8.39
N SER A 107 -21.24 -35.22 -7.93
CA SER A 107 -20.73 -34.71 -6.67
C SER A 107 -19.22 -34.45 -6.68
N SER A 108 -18.78 -33.53 -5.82
CA SER A 108 -17.39 -33.18 -5.59
C SER A 108 -17.11 -33.07 -4.10
N VAL A 109 -15.97 -33.61 -3.66
CA VAL A 109 -15.56 -33.62 -2.25
C VAL A 109 -14.16 -33.02 -2.13
N ILE A 110 -13.98 -32.07 -1.22
CA ILE A 110 -12.69 -31.40 -0.94
C ILE A 110 -12.53 -31.21 0.56
N ASP A 111 -11.32 -31.43 1.08
CA ASP A 111 -10.99 -31.17 2.47
C ASP A 111 -11.19 -29.69 2.82
N LEU A 112 -11.76 -29.40 3.99
CA LEU A 112 -11.98 -28.04 4.46
C LEU A 112 -10.68 -27.40 4.95
N PRO A 113 -10.54 -26.05 4.85
CA PRO A 113 -9.42 -25.34 5.44
C PRO A 113 -9.43 -25.48 6.96
N VAL A 114 -8.24 -25.56 7.56
CA VAL A 114 -8.06 -25.51 9.01
C VAL A 114 -8.46 -24.13 9.50
N SER A 115 -9.66 -24.06 10.10
CA SER A 115 -10.25 -22.91 10.81
C SER A 115 -9.57 -21.57 10.53
N ALA A 116 -9.85 -20.98 9.37
CA ALA A 116 -9.48 -19.61 9.08
C ALA A 116 -10.20 -18.66 10.06
N GLU A 117 -9.61 -17.51 10.38
CA GLU A 117 -10.36 -16.44 11.04
C GLU A 117 -11.24 -15.72 10.01
N LEU A 118 -12.52 -15.49 10.37
CA LEU A 118 -13.41 -14.69 9.53
C LEU A 118 -12.96 -13.23 9.57
N ARG A 119 -12.32 -12.77 8.48
CA ARG A 119 -12.02 -11.35 8.29
C ARG A 119 -13.34 -10.58 8.11
N ARG A 120 -13.43 -9.41 8.75
CA ARG A 120 -14.59 -8.52 8.67
C ARG A 120 -14.17 -7.17 8.11
N PHE A 121 -15.08 -6.51 7.40
CA PHE A 121 -14.86 -5.12 7.01
C PHE A 121 -14.68 -4.24 8.25
N PRO A 122 -13.76 -3.28 8.20
CA PRO A 122 -13.67 -2.27 9.24
C PRO A 122 -14.93 -1.40 9.24
N LYS A 123 -15.15 -0.69 10.34
CA LYS A 123 -16.31 0.21 10.45
C LYS A 123 -16.00 1.52 9.76
N TYR A 124 -16.66 1.79 8.65
CA TYR A 124 -16.61 3.07 7.94
C TYR A 124 -17.54 4.07 8.62
N VAL A 125 -16.96 5.13 9.20
CA VAL A 125 -17.72 6.15 9.95
C VAL A 125 -17.83 7.45 9.16
N THR A 126 -16.70 7.97 8.68
CA THR A 126 -16.62 9.26 7.97
C THR A 126 -15.63 9.15 6.83
N ASP A 127 -16.06 9.62 5.65
CA ASP A 127 -15.20 9.75 4.48
C ASP A 127 -14.62 11.17 4.40
N ALA A 128 -13.30 11.28 4.17
CA ALA A 128 -12.66 12.53 3.80
C ALA A 128 -12.98 12.90 2.35
N ALA A 129 -13.04 11.90 1.46
CA ALA A 129 -13.47 12.11 0.09
C ALA A 129 -14.15 10.87 -0.52
N THR A 130 -14.91 11.10 -1.59
CA THR A 130 -15.48 10.04 -2.43
C THR A 130 -15.34 10.40 -3.90
N ALA A 131 -15.18 9.41 -4.76
CA ALA A 131 -15.21 9.56 -6.21
C ALA A 131 -16.05 8.45 -6.84
N THR A 132 -17.08 8.82 -7.59
CA THR A 132 -17.98 7.91 -8.31
C THR A 132 -17.81 8.08 -9.80
N LEU A 133 -17.57 6.99 -10.51
CA LEU A 133 -17.30 6.96 -11.94
C LEU A 133 -17.72 5.61 -12.53
N THR A 134 -17.88 5.52 -13.85
CA THR A 134 -18.18 4.23 -14.46
C THR A 134 -16.97 3.31 -14.43
N ARG A 135 -17.21 2.00 -14.41
CA ARG A 135 -16.18 0.96 -14.56
C ARG A 135 -15.26 1.23 -15.74
N LYS A 136 -15.81 1.67 -16.87
CA LYS A 136 -15.05 2.02 -18.08
C LYS A 136 -14.11 3.19 -17.88
N GLN A 137 -14.53 4.22 -17.14
CA GLN A 137 -13.66 5.35 -16.79
C GLN A 137 -12.54 4.90 -15.86
N LEU A 138 -12.85 4.09 -14.85
CA LEU A 138 -11.86 3.54 -13.92
C LEU A 138 -10.83 2.66 -14.65
N ALA A 139 -11.29 1.79 -15.55
CA ALA A 139 -10.41 0.93 -16.33
C ALA A 139 -9.49 1.74 -17.27
N ARG A 140 -9.96 2.83 -17.85
CA ARG A 140 -9.13 3.75 -18.64
C ARG A 140 -8.06 4.42 -17.78
N LEU A 141 -8.44 4.94 -16.62
CA LEU A 141 -7.56 5.59 -15.66
C LEU A 141 -6.43 4.67 -15.21
N LEU A 142 -6.76 3.41 -14.92
CA LEU A 142 -5.81 2.44 -14.39
C LEU A 142 -5.04 1.67 -15.47
N GLY A 143 -5.60 1.58 -16.68
CA GLY A 143 -5.20 0.63 -17.70
C GLY A 143 -3.77 0.80 -18.19
N ARG A 144 -3.23 2.02 -18.32
CA ARG A 144 -1.81 2.21 -18.72
C ARG A 144 -0.90 2.59 -17.56
N ILE A 145 -1.45 3.19 -16.52
CA ILE A 145 -0.67 3.72 -15.40
C ILE A 145 -0.04 2.60 -14.55
N SER A 146 -0.70 1.43 -14.54
CA SER A 146 -0.32 0.26 -13.74
C SER A 146 0.76 -0.60 -14.42
N PHE A 147 1.11 -0.33 -15.68
CA PHE A 147 2.14 -1.08 -16.40
C PHE A 147 3.47 -0.33 -16.39
N ALA A 148 4.55 -1.10 -16.24
CA ALA A 148 5.89 -0.56 -16.30
C ALA A 148 6.16 0.10 -17.67
N PRO A 149 6.74 1.32 -17.70
CA PRO A 149 7.27 1.90 -18.91
C PRO A 149 8.27 0.95 -19.62
N PRO A 150 8.32 0.96 -20.96
CA PRO A 150 9.33 0.20 -21.70
C PRO A 150 10.75 0.52 -21.23
N GLY A 151 11.59 -0.50 -21.11
CA GLY A 151 13.02 -0.35 -20.76
C GLY A 151 13.36 -0.58 -19.29
N ILE A 152 12.39 -0.83 -18.42
CA ILE A 152 12.65 -1.28 -17.04
C ILE A 152 12.91 -2.79 -17.03
N GLU A 153 14.08 -3.21 -16.59
CA GLU A 153 14.42 -4.62 -16.39
C GLU A 153 13.78 -5.14 -15.09
N ASN A 154 13.05 -6.26 -15.16
CA ASN A 154 12.38 -6.91 -14.02
C ASN A 154 11.54 -5.94 -13.15
N PRO A 155 10.54 -5.24 -13.72
CA PRO A 155 9.79 -4.23 -12.99
C PRO A 155 9.05 -4.83 -11.78
N HIS A 156 9.32 -4.27 -10.62
CA HIS A 156 8.49 -4.46 -9.44
C HIS A 156 7.23 -3.60 -9.54
N ARG A 157 6.12 -4.09 -8.98
CA ARG A 157 4.84 -3.38 -9.01
C ARG A 157 4.94 -2.12 -8.14
N VAL A 158 4.63 -0.95 -8.71
CA VAL A 158 4.52 0.30 -7.94
C VAL A 158 3.08 0.53 -7.48
N PRO A 159 2.85 1.07 -6.27
CA PRO A 159 1.54 1.56 -5.88
C PRO A 159 1.08 2.68 -6.81
N VAL A 160 -0.23 2.78 -7.03
CA VAL A 160 -0.85 3.90 -7.75
C VAL A 160 -1.53 4.81 -6.75
N SER A 161 -1.16 6.09 -6.77
CA SER A 161 -1.83 7.14 -6.00
C SER A 161 -3.11 7.56 -6.70
N PHE A 162 -4.24 7.39 -6.03
CA PHE A 162 -5.46 8.10 -6.37
C PHE A 162 -5.47 9.47 -5.70
N ILE A 163 -5.94 10.48 -6.44
CA ILE A 163 -6.10 11.84 -5.98
C ILE A 163 -7.51 12.28 -6.40
N VAL A 164 -8.34 12.61 -5.41
CA VAL A 164 -9.69 13.13 -5.61
C VAL A 164 -9.62 14.65 -5.61
N GLU A 165 -10.04 15.26 -6.71
CA GLU A 165 -10.16 16.71 -6.91
C GLU A 165 -11.61 17.03 -7.32
N ASP A 166 -12.00 18.30 -7.34
CA ASP A 166 -13.36 18.71 -7.72
C ASP A 166 -13.68 18.28 -9.17
N GLY A 167 -14.68 17.40 -9.32
CA GLY A 167 -15.14 16.84 -10.60
C GLY A 167 -14.23 15.79 -11.25
N GLU A 168 -13.11 15.41 -10.63
CA GLU A 168 -12.12 14.52 -11.26
C GLU A 168 -11.49 13.53 -10.28
N LEU A 169 -11.21 12.32 -10.79
CA LEU A 169 -10.32 11.36 -10.15
C LEU A 169 -9.03 11.27 -10.97
N ALA A 170 -7.92 11.59 -10.33
CA ALA A 170 -6.59 11.43 -10.90
C ALA A 170 -5.90 10.18 -10.35
N ALA A 171 -5.06 9.59 -11.19
CA ALA A 171 -4.16 8.50 -10.82
C ALA A 171 -2.72 8.89 -11.16
N TYR A 172 -1.79 8.48 -10.32
CA TYR A 172 -0.35 8.72 -10.49
C TYR A 172 0.46 7.46 -10.14
N ALA A 173 1.38 7.07 -11.01
CA ALA A 173 2.38 6.03 -10.75
C ALA A 173 3.78 6.62 -10.87
N ASN A 174 4.58 6.45 -9.81
CA ASN A 174 5.98 6.83 -9.81
C ASN A 174 6.88 5.64 -10.18
N TRP A 175 7.28 5.57 -11.45
CA TRP A 175 8.23 4.57 -11.93
C TRP A 175 9.70 5.02 -11.84
N SER A 176 9.97 6.27 -11.43
CA SER A 176 11.35 6.81 -11.37
C SER A 176 12.23 6.06 -10.38
N THR A 177 11.62 5.46 -9.35
CA THR A 177 12.28 4.58 -8.38
C THR A 177 12.87 3.32 -9.02
N GLN A 178 12.47 2.99 -10.25
CA GLN A 178 12.95 1.85 -11.02
C GLN A 178 13.53 2.28 -12.38
N GLY A 179 13.97 3.55 -12.49
CA GLY A 179 14.55 4.10 -13.72
C GLY A 179 13.53 4.40 -14.83
N GLY A 180 12.23 4.35 -14.53
CA GLY A 180 11.15 4.65 -15.46
C GLY A 180 10.65 6.10 -15.40
N LEU A 181 9.76 6.45 -16.34
CA LEU A 181 9.05 7.73 -16.32
C LEU A 181 7.80 7.68 -15.44
N CYS A 182 7.57 8.73 -14.67
CA CYS A 182 6.31 8.89 -13.95
C CYS A 182 5.13 9.01 -14.93
N THR A 183 3.99 8.46 -14.57
CA THR A 183 2.76 8.55 -15.37
C THR A 183 1.65 9.12 -14.52
N SER A 184 0.87 10.05 -15.08
CA SER A 184 -0.36 10.57 -14.48
C SER A 184 -1.50 10.54 -15.49
N GLN A 185 -2.72 10.29 -15.00
CA GLN A 185 -3.95 10.31 -15.79
C GLN A 185 -5.08 10.88 -14.95
N ARG A 186 -6.07 11.49 -15.61
CA ARG A 186 -7.29 12.00 -14.97
C ARG A 186 -8.52 11.57 -15.75
N VAL A 187 -9.62 11.34 -15.04
CA VAL A 187 -10.93 11.11 -15.63
C VAL A 187 -11.99 11.91 -14.87
N PRO A 188 -13.06 12.36 -15.56
CA PRO A 188 -14.20 12.96 -14.86
C PRO A 188 -14.85 11.97 -13.90
N ALA A 189 -15.25 12.45 -12.73
CA ALA A 189 -15.94 11.70 -11.69
C ALA A 189 -16.89 12.61 -10.90
N GLU A 190 -17.96 12.04 -10.34
CA GLU A 190 -18.73 12.73 -9.31
C GLU A 190 -17.94 12.65 -7.99
N THR A 191 -17.47 13.79 -7.49
CA THR A 191 -16.59 13.82 -6.31
C THR A 191 -17.17 14.62 -5.16
N ARG A 192 -16.71 14.28 -3.95
CA ARG A 192 -16.94 15.05 -2.73
C ARG A 192 -15.66 15.06 -1.92
N GLY A 193 -15.24 16.23 -1.46
CA GLY A 193 -14.02 16.39 -0.66
C GLY A 193 -12.75 16.20 -1.49
N GLU A 194 -11.61 16.23 -0.81
CA GLU A 194 -10.29 16.06 -1.41
C GLU A 194 -9.53 15.01 -0.61
N ALA A 195 -8.88 14.08 -1.30
CA ALA A 195 -8.04 13.08 -0.66
C ALA A 195 -6.97 12.57 -1.62
N LYS A 196 -5.88 12.07 -1.05
CA LYS A 196 -4.85 11.34 -1.76
C LYS A 196 -4.55 10.05 -1.01
N SER A 197 -4.51 8.93 -1.72
CA SER A 197 -4.09 7.65 -1.14
C SER A 197 -3.57 6.72 -2.21
N SER A 198 -2.59 5.89 -1.86
CA SER A 198 -1.95 5.00 -2.81
C SER A 198 -2.29 3.55 -2.52
N ILE A 199 -2.51 2.74 -3.57
CA ILE A 199 -2.89 1.33 -3.42
C ILE A 199 -2.19 0.40 -4.42
N PRO A 200 -2.10 -0.91 -4.11
CA PRO A 200 -1.81 -1.93 -5.10
C PRO A 200 -3.01 -2.13 -6.03
N VAL A 201 -2.89 -1.62 -7.25
CA VAL A 201 -4.01 -1.49 -8.22
C VAL A 201 -4.21 -2.69 -9.13
N LEU A 202 -3.21 -3.55 -9.35
CA LEU A 202 -3.32 -4.61 -10.37
C LEU A 202 -4.44 -5.61 -10.07
N HIS A 203 -4.60 -6.00 -8.80
CA HIS A 203 -5.70 -6.88 -8.39
C HIS A 203 -7.08 -6.21 -8.59
N LEU A 204 -7.16 -4.89 -8.43
CA LEU A 204 -8.38 -4.15 -8.75
C LEU A 204 -8.66 -4.15 -10.26
N LEU A 205 -7.63 -3.96 -11.09
CA LEU A 205 -7.76 -4.01 -12.55
C LEU A 205 -8.27 -5.35 -13.08
N ASP A 206 -7.74 -6.46 -12.58
CA ASP A 206 -8.13 -7.78 -13.03
C ASP A 206 -9.59 -8.11 -12.69
N LEU A 207 -10.10 -7.52 -11.61
CA LEU A 207 -11.46 -7.70 -11.10
C LEU A 207 -12.48 -6.82 -11.81
N ILE A 208 -12.20 -5.52 -11.98
CA ILE A 208 -13.12 -4.62 -12.69
C ILE A 208 -13.27 -4.97 -14.18
N ARG A 209 -12.47 -5.90 -14.73
CA ARG A 209 -12.64 -6.42 -16.10
C ARG A 209 -13.94 -7.16 -16.31
N GLU A 210 -14.44 -7.79 -15.25
CA GLU A 210 -15.62 -8.65 -15.33
C GLU A 210 -16.92 -7.95 -14.92
N VAL A 211 -16.79 -6.68 -14.51
CA VAL A 211 -17.88 -5.76 -14.15
C VAL A 211 -18.36 -5.05 -15.42
N ASP A 212 -19.67 -4.77 -15.51
CA ASP A 212 -20.26 -4.11 -16.67
C ASP A 212 -19.67 -2.70 -16.88
N ASP A 213 -19.41 -2.33 -18.13
CA ASP A 213 -18.68 -1.11 -18.48
C ASP A 213 -19.34 0.18 -17.95
N ASP A 214 -20.67 0.17 -17.88
CA ASP A 214 -21.50 1.30 -17.46
C ASP A 214 -21.87 1.27 -15.98
N GLU A 215 -21.47 0.22 -15.24
CA GLU A 215 -21.71 0.13 -13.79
C GLU A 215 -20.98 1.27 -13.08
N LEU A 216 -21.68 1.92 -12.13
CA LEU A 216 -21.10 2.96 -11.29
C LEU A 216 -20.28 2.34 -10.16
N ILE A 217 -19.02 2.72 -10.10
CA ILE A 217 -18.09 2.34 -9.03
C ILE A 217 -17.83 3.57 -8.17
N THR A 218 -17.96 3.41 -6.86
CA THR A 218 -17.63 4.44 -5.88
C THR A 218 -16.38 4.06 -5.11
N ILE A 219 -15.38 4.93 -5.14
CA ILE A 219 -14.18 4.84 -4.31
C ILE A 219 -14.33 5.79 -3.14
N ARG A 220 -14.24 5.27 -1.92
CA ARG A 220 -14.39 6.00 -0.67
C ARG A 220 -13.06 6.05 0.05
N PHE A 221 -12.69 7.26 0.46
CA PHE A 221 -11.46 7.60 1.16
C PHE A 221 -11.82 7.93 2.61
N PRO A 222 -11.76 6.98 3.55
CA PRO A 222 -12.02 7.25 4.95
C PRO A 222 -11.12 8.36 5.49
N ALA A 223 -11.64 9.18 6.40
CA ALA A 223 -10.87 10.25 7.05
C ALA A 223 -9.77 9.70 7.97
N ASP A 224 -10.01 8.55 8.59
CA ASP A 224 -9.01 7.79 9.33
C ASP A 224 -8.10 7.03 8.34
N LEU A 225 -6.80 7.31 8.40
CA LEU A 225 -5.80 6.74 7.50
C LEU A 225 -5.54 5.26 7.78
N ASP A 226 -5.86 4.78 8.99
CA ASP A 226 -5.73 3.36 9.36
C ASP A 226 -6.88 2.52 8.80
N ILE A 227 -7.95 3.16 8.30
CA ILE A 227 -9.04 2.47 7.63
C ILE A 227 -8.71 2.32 6.14
N PRO A 228 -8.69 1.07 5.62
CA PRO A 228 -8.52 0.77 4.20
C PRO A 228 -9.50 1.53 3.31
N LEU A 229 -9.06 1.87 2.10
CA LEU A 229 -9.94 2.39 1.06
C LEU A 229 -11.04 1.39 0.77
N LEU A 230 -12.23 1.89 0.48
CA LEU A 230 -13.39 1.08 0.13
C LEU A 230 -13.80 1.37 -1.31
N ILE A 231 -13.96 0.32 -2.10
CA ILE A 231 -14.33 0.38 -3.51
C ILE A 231 -15.61 -0.45 -3.65
N GLU A 232 -16.70 0.16 -4.09
CA GLU A 232 -18.01 -0.47 -4.11
C GLU A 232 -18.65 -0.33 -5.49
N GLY A 233 -19.33 -1.38 -5.94
CA GLY A 233 -20.19 -1.39 -7.12
C GLY A 233 -21.51 -2.05 -6.79
N GLU A 234 -22.25 -2.48 -7.81
CA GLU A 234 -23.54 -3.12 -7.63
C GLU A 234 -23.39 -4.54 -7.06
N GLY A 235 -23.79 -4.72 -5.80
CA GLY A 235 -23.77 -6.03 -5.14
C GLY A 235 -22.39 -6.51 -4.70
N TRP A 236 -21.31 -5.72 -4.87
CA TRP A 236 -19.96 -6.08 -4.43
C TRP A 236 -19.23 -4.90 -3.81
N ARG A 237 -18.23 -5.23 -2.98
CA ARG A 237 -17.32 -4.25 -2.39
C ARG A 237 -15.96 -4.85 -2.11
N ALA A 238 -14.93 -4.02 -2.11
CA ALA A 238 -13.55 -4.37 -1.87
C ALA A 238 -12.87 -3.36 -0.95
N THR A 239 -11.96 -3.84 -0.11
CA THR A 239 -11.02 -2.97 0.59
C THR A 239 -9.62 -3.08 0.03
N SER A 240 -8.90 -1.97 0.01
CA SER A 240 -7.46 -1.96 -0.27
C SER A 240 -6.72 -1.24 0.84
N ASP A 241 -5.76 -1.93 1.43
CA ASP A 241 -4.86 -1.32 2.41
C ASP A 241 -4.07 -0.20 1.74
N ARG A 242 -4.02 0.95 2.41
CA ARG A 242 -3.31 2.12 1.91
C ARG A 242 -1.81 1.85 1.97
N ARG A 243 -1.11 2.28 0.93
CA ARG A 243 0.35 2.27 0.88
C ARG A 243 0.86 3.66 1.20
N GLU A 244 1.74 3.73 2.20
CA GLU A 244 2.53 4.92 2.41
C GLU A 244 3.44 5.11 1.19
N THR A 245 3.28 6.24 0.51
CA THR A 245 4.06 6.60 -0.70
C THR A 245 4.98 7.78 -0.46
N THR A 246 4.98 8.32 0.74
CA THR A 246 5.99 9.26 1.20
C THR A 246 7.27 8.49 1.58
N ALA A 247 8.35 9.24 1.79
CA ALA A 247 9.62 8.73 2.29
C ALA A 247 9.46 7.96 3.61
N VAL A 248 8.41 8.24 4.41
CA VAL A 248 8.10 7.57 5.68
C VAL A 248 8.04 6.05 5.56
N ARG A 249 7.69 5.50 4.38
CA ARG A 249 7.72 4.03 4.16
C ARG A 249 9.09 3.39 4.40
N PHE A 250 10.16 4.17 4.33
CA PHE A 250 11.53 3.74 4.61
C PHE A 250 11.92 3.84 6.08
N HIS A 251 11.01 4.23 6.99
CA HIS A 251 11.28 4.40 8.41
C HIS A 251 12.03 3.22 9.03
N ASP A 252 11.46 2.01 8.93
CA ASP A 252 12.02 0.81 9.54
C ASP A 252 13.32 0.36 8.86
N GLU A 253 13.46 0.59 7.55
CA GLU A 253 14.69 0.30 6.81
C GLU A 253 15.81 1.24 7.23
N LEU A 254 15.55 2.55 7.23
CA LEU A 254 16.49 3.57 7.65
C LEU A 254 16.95 3.34 9.10
N GLY A 255 16.03 3.05 10.02
CA GLY A 255 16.36 2.78 11.42
C GLY A 255 17.31 1.58 11.58
N ARG A 256 17.07 0.49 10.84
CA ARG A 256 17.95 -0.69 10.82
C ARG A 256 19.30 -0.36 10.19
N THR A 257 19.31 0.29 9.03
CA THR A 257 20.56 0.63 8.33
C THR A 257 21.43 1.59 9.13
N LEU A 258 20.85 2.56 9.85
CA LEU A 258 21.60 3.44 10.75
C LEU A 258 22.22 2.69 11.93
N ALA A 259 21.47 1.75 12.53
CA ALA A 259 21.98 0.93 13.62
C ALA A 259 23.15 0.04 13.15
N ASP A 260 22.98 -0.61 11.99
CA ASP A 260 24.01 -1.46 11.38
C ASP A 260 25.25 -0.65 10.97
N ALA A 261 25.04 0.53 10.37
CA ALA A 261 26.12 1.39 9.91
C ALA A 261 26.95 1.94 11.07
N THR A 262 26.31 2.39 12.14
CA THR A 262 27.00 3.04 13.27
C THR A 262 27.49 2.07 14.33
N GLY A 263 26.95 0.84 14.37
CA GLY A 263 27.20 -0.11 15.46
C GLY A 263 26.63 0.35 16.81
N THR A 264 25.72 1.31 16.80
CA THR A 264 25.09 1.88 18.01
C THR A 264 23.57 1.84 17.91
N THR A 265 22.90 1.89 19.06
CA THR A 265 21.44 2.00 19.09
C THR A 265 21.01 3.34 18.51
N THR A 266 20.30 3.28 17.39
CA THR A 266 19.67 4.46 16.79
C THR A 266 18.43 4.86 17.59
N ARG A 267 18.34 6.13 17.98
CA ARG A 267 17.19 6.70 18.69
C ARG A 267 16.19 7.26 17.68
N VAL A 268 14.93 6.83 17.79
CA VAL A 268 13.81 7.43 17.06
C VAL A 268 13.39 8.71 17.80
N LEU A 269 13.39 9.84 17.10
CA LEU A 269 12.92 11.13 17.63
C LEU A 269 11.46 11.38 17.25
N ASP A 270 11.11 11.05 16.01
CA ASP A 270 9.76 11.11 15.46
C ASP A 270 9.64 10.14 14.27
N THR A 271 8.45 9.99 13.68
CA THR A 271 8.23 9.21 12.47
C THR A 271 9.07 9.76 11.31
N GLY A 272 10.15 9.03 11.02
CA GLY A 272 11.07 9.33 9.93
C GLY A 272 12.24 10.22 10.33
N VAL A 273 12.38 10.51 11.63
CA VAL A 273 13.45 11.32 12.20
C VAL A 273 14.22 10.49 13.23
N PHE A 274 15.52 10.36 13.01
CA PHE A 274 16.42 9.53 13.80
C PHE A 274 17.63 10.32 14.28
N SER A 275 18.20 9.88 15.40
CA SER A 275 19.47 10.34 15.92
C SER A 275 20.34 9.12 16.22
N THR A 276 21.58 9.14 15.75
CA THR A 276 22.57 8.08 16.02
C THR A 276 23.94 8.69 16.28
N THR A 277 24.83 7.93 16.92
CA THR A 277 26.18 8.39 17.23
C THR A 277 27.18 7.75 16.27
N TRP A 278 27.93 8.58 15.56
CA TRP A 278 29.08 8.15 14.77
C TRP A 278 30.36 8.70 15.41
N ARG A 279 31.18 7.81 15.97
CA ARG A 279 32.38 8.19 16.75
C ARG A 279 32.00 9.14 17.88
N THR A 280 32.38 10.41 17.80
CA THR A 280 32.08 11.45 18.79
C THR A 280 30.98 12.41 18.34
N ARG A 281 30.47 12.27 17.12
CA ARG A 281 29.47 13.17 16.52
C ARG A 281 28.09 12.54 16.57
N THR A 282 27.08 13.38 16.80
CA THR A 282 25.67 12.99 16.65
C THR A 282 25.26 13.24 15.20
N ILE A 283 24.75 12.20 14.55
CA ILE A 283 24.17 12.26 13.21
C ILE A 283 22.66 12.26 13.33
N HIS A 284 22.02 13.27 12.76
CA HIS A 284 20.58 13.35 12.59
C HIS A 284 20.21 12.88 11.18
N ALA A 285 19.25 11.97 11.08
CA ALA A 285 18.75 11.47 9.81
C ALA A 285 17.25 11.75 9.69
N GLU A 286 16.83 12.39 8.60
CA GLU A 286 15.44 12.79 8.36
C GLU A 286 14.97 12.36 6.98
N LEU A 287 13.79 11.74 6.91
CA LEU A 287 13.12 11.37 5.66
C LEU A 287 12.36 12.57 5.08
N HIS A 288 12.69 12.94 3.84
CA HIS A 288 12.07 14.04 3.13
C HIS A 288 11.33 13.58 1.87
N ASN A 289 10.13 14.14 1.71
CA ASN A 289 9.28 13.99 0.53
C ASN A 289 9.67 15.02 -0.54
N THR A 290 10.87 14.90 -1.09
CA THR A 290 11.32 15.66 -2.26
C THR A 290 10.94 14.89 -3.55
N PRO A 291 11.08 15.44 -4.78
CA PRO A 291 10.65 14.75 -6.01
C PRO A 291 11.20 13.32 -6.16
N LEU A 292 12.33 13.05 -5.51
CA LEU A 292 12.80 11.72 -5.14
C LEU A 292 12.84 11.65 -3.61
N ASP A 293 12.31 10.58 -3.02
CA ASP A 293 12.37 10.38 -1.57
C ASP A 293 13.83 10.33 -1.11
N THR A 294 14.18 11.12 -0.10
CA THR A 294 15.57 11.36 0.29
C THR A 294 15.72 11.26 1.80
N VAL A 295 16.83 10.70 2.24
CA VAL A 295 17.30 10.78 3.63
C VAL A 295 18.30 11.92 3.71
N ARG A 296 18.01 12.95 4.49
CA ARG A 296 19.00 13.96 4.85
C ARG A 296 19.76 13.49 6.08
N LEU A 297 21.07 13.32 5.93
CA LEU A 297 21.98 13.11 7.04
C LEU A 297 22.61 14.45 7.40
N SER A 298 22.63 14.80 8.67
CA SER A 298 23.19 16.07 9.14
C SER A 298 23.89 15.92 10.48
N THR A 299 24.85 16.81 10.74
CA THR A 299 25.57 16.87 12.00
C THR A 299 25.97 18.31 12.30
N VAL A 300 25.97 18.67 13.57
CA VAL A 300 26.45 19.97 14.02
C VAL A 300 27.98 19.97 13.92
N VAL A 301 28.51 20.96 13.20
CA VAL A 301 29.96 21.21 13.08
C VAL A 301 30.40 22.15 14.18
N LEU A 302 29.67 23.26 14.36
CA LEU A 302 30.02 24.31 15.31
C LEU A 302 28.76 25.04 15.77
N ASP A 303 28.77 25.52 17.01
CA ASP A 303 27.66 26.24 17.65
C ASP A 303 28.18 27.60 18.15
N GLY A 304 27.27 28.56 18.33
CA GLY A 304 27.56 29.89 18.86
C GLY A 304 28.23 30.84 17.86
N ILE A 305 28.03 30.65 16.56
CA ILE A 305 28.57 31.54 15.52
C ILE A 305 27.52 32.58 15.11
N GLU A 306 27.89 33.86 15.14
CA GLU A 306 27.04 34.91 14.60
C GLU A 306 27.04 34.93 13.05
N PRO A 307 25.88 35.19 12.41
CA PRO A 307 25.72 35.22 10.97
C PRO A 307 26.28 36.52 10.36
N THR A 308 27.61 36.69 10.38
CA THR A 308 28.27 37.82 9.73
C THR A 308 28.47 37.58 8.22
N VAL A 309 28.70 38.65 7.46
CA VAL A 309 28.96 38.55 6.02
C VAL A 309 30.20 37.70 5.73
N ASP A 310 31.25 37.85 6.54
CA ASP A 310 32.50 37.11 6.38
C ASP A 310 32.30 35.61 6.64
N VAL A 311 31.53 35.25 7.68
CA VAL A 311 31.16 33.86 7.95
C VAL A 311 30.39 33.26 6.77
N LEU A 312 29.40 33.98 6.22
CA LEU A 312 28.62 33.49 5.09
C LEU A 312 29.44 33.34 3.80
N GLN A 313 30.40 34.24 3.55
CA GLN A 313 31.34 34.10 2.43
C GLN A 313 32.24 32.88 2.59
N GLN A 314 32.78 32.66 3.78
CA GLN A 314 33.62 31.50 4.06
C GLN A 314 32.85 30.19 3.94
N LEU A 315 31.60 30.13 4.41
CA LEU A 315 30.74 28.96 4.21
C LEU A 315 30.50 28.66 2.72
N ASN A 316 30.36 29.70 1.88
CA ASN A 316 30.26 29.52 0.43
C ASN A 316 31.57 28.97 -0.16
N ASP A 317 32.73 29.47 0.26
CA ASP A 317 34.03 28.99 -0.19
C ASP A 317 34.27 27.53 0.23
N VAL A 318 33.90 27.15 1.45
CA VAL A 318 33.93 25.77 1.93
C VAL A 318 33.02 24.89 1.06
N ASN A 319 31.78 25.33 0.80
CA ASN A 319 30.84 24.60 -0.04
C ASN A 319 31.37 24.37 -1.47
N ALA A 320 32.17 25.28 -2.01
CA ALA A 320 32.78 25.12 -3.33
C ALA A 320 33.80 23.96 -3.39
N GLY A 321 34.37 23.56 -2.24
CA GLY A 321 35.29 22.43 -2.12
C GLY A 321 34.63 21.10 -1.75
N LEU A 322 33.37 21.12 -1.29
CA LEU A 322 32.65 19.92 -0.86
C LEU A 322 32.06 19.15 -2.04
N VAL A 323 32.12 17.82 -1.98
CA VAL A 323 31.54 16.93 -2.98
C VAL A 323 30.36 16.19 -2.37
N GLY A 324 29.16 16.54 -2.83
CA GLY A 324 27.89 15.93 -2.39
C GLY A 324 27.39 16.38 -1.00
N ALA A 325 28.29 16.88 -0.14
CA ALA A 325 27.95 17.49 1.14
C ALA A 325 27.73 19.00 1.00
N ARG A 326 27.04 19.59 1.97
CA ARG A 326 26.84 21.04 2.11
C ARG A 326 26.98 21.43 3.56
N VAL A 327 27.43 22.65 3.80
CA VAL A 327 27.46 23.29 5.11
C VAL A 327 26.60 24.54 5.06
N TRP A 328 25.77 24.74 6.07
CA TRP A 328 24.91 25.92 6.19
C TRP A 328 24.82 26.38 7.64
N LEU A 329 24.43 27.64 7.83
CA LEU A 329 24.20 28.23 9.13
C LEU A 329 22.69 28.25 9.40
N CYS A 330 22.27 27.75 10.56
CA CYS A 330 20.89 27.78 11.04
C CYS A 330 20.92 28.14 12.53
N ASP A 331 20.26 29.23 12.92
CA ASP A 331 20.13 29.65 14.33
C ASP A 331 21.47 29.67 15.11
N ASN A 332 22.51 30.27 14.51
CA ASN A 332 23.89 30.34 15.03
C ASN A 332 24.65 29.01 15.09
N VAL A 333 24.10 27.95 14.51
CA VAL A 333 24.71 26.63 14.41
C VAL A 333 25.12 26.34 12.98
N VAL A 334 26.39 26.01 12.79
CA VAL A 334 26.91 25.51 11.52
C VAL A 334 26.63 24.02 11.44
N VAL A 335 25.83 23.63 10.45
CA VAL A 335 25.42 22.24 10.21
C VAL A 335 26.02 21.78 8.89
N ALA A 336 26.60 20.59 8.89
CA ALA A 336 26.97 19.90 7.66
C ALA A 336 25.98 18.78 7.38
N GLY A 337 25.66 18.56 6.12
CA GLY A 337 24.79 17.47 5.73
C GLY A 337 24.88 17.06 4.28
N VAL A 338 24.23 15.94 3.99
CA VAL A 338 24.22 15.26 2.70
C VAL A 338 22.86 14.61 2.51
N ASP A 339 22.35 14.72 1.28
CA ASP A 339 21.07 14.18 0.86
C ASP A 339 21.32 12.86 0.11
N VAL A 340 20.76 11.77 0.62
CA VAL A 340 20.91 10.41 0.06
C VAL A 340 19.56 9.94 -0.49
N PRO A 341 19.45 9.54 -1.76
CA PRO A 341 18.23 8.94 -2.29
C PRO A 341 17.84 7.71 -1.46
N CYS A 342 16.55 7.56 -1.14
CA CYS A 342 16.09 6.39 -0.36
C CYS A 342 16.33 5.06 -1.11
N SER A 343 16.44 5.08 -2.44
CA SER A 343 16.87 3.93 -3.25
C SER A 343 18.29 3.45 -2.96
N SER A 344 19.09 4.25 -2.26
CA SER A 344 20.48 3.98 -1.87
C SER A 344 20.65 4.00 -0.35
N ILE A 345 19.58 3.70 0.42
CA ILE A 345 19.63 3.65 1.89
C ILE A 345 20.75 2.72 2.38
N SER A 346 20.98 1.60 1.71
CA SER A 346 22.06 0.64 2.04
C SER A 346 23.45 1.27 2.07
N ASP A 347 23.66 2.38 1.36
CA ASP A 347 24.98 3.03 1.23
C ASP A 347 25.24 4.08 2.32
N ILE A 348 24.28 4.34 3.21
CA ILE A 348 24.34 5.37 4.25
C ILE A 348 25.62 5.27 5.10
N GLY A 349 26.09 4.08 5.45
CA GLY A 349 27.33 3.93 6.21
C GLY A 349 28.57 4.47 5.49
N GLY A 350 28.64 4.33 4.16
CA GLY A 350 29.69 4.94 3.34
C GLY A 350 29.56 6.46 3.30
N VAL A 351 28.33 6.96 3.17
CA VAL A 351 28.03 8.40 3.12
C VAL A 351 28.36 9.09 4.44
N ILE A 352 28.01 8.51 5.60
CA ILE A 352 28.37 9.05 6.92
C ILE A 352 29.89 9.18 7.05
N ARG A 353 30.63 8.16 6.63
CA ARG A 353 32.11 8.19 6.65
C ARG A 353 32.67 9.28 5.74
N GLN A 354 32.11 9.47 4.56
CA GLN A 354 32.55 10.50 3.63
C GLN A 354 32.25 11.90 4.17
N LEU A 355 31.07 12.11 4.77
CA LEU A 355 30.72 13.37 5.43
C LEU A 355 31.71 13.67 6.57
N ASP A 356 31.97 12.69 7.44
CA ASP A 356 32.89 12.81 8.59
C ASP A 356 34.31 13.22 8.18
N VAL A 357 34.82 12.70 7.05
CA VAL A 357 36.14 13.05 6.49
C VAL A 357 36.13 14.45 5.87
N GLN A 358 35.06 14.84 5.17
CA GLN A 358 34.99 16.14 4.49
C GLN A 358 34.89 17.31 5.47
N ILE A 359 34.32 17.10 6.66
CA ILE A 359 34.12 18.14 7.68
C ILE A 359 35.19 18.12 8.79
N ASP A 360 36.18 17.23 8.68
CA ASP A 360 37.22 17.11 9.70
C ASP A 360 38.05 18.40 9.80
N GLY A 361 38.19 18.94 11.01
CA GLY A 361 38.88 20.20 11.28
C GLY A 361 38.14 21.48 10.87
N LEU A 362 36.92 21.39 10.32
CA LEU A 362 36.13 22.56 9.92
C LEU A 362 35.70 23.40 11.13
N ASP A 363 35.44 22.77 12.26
CA ASP A 363 35.14 23.40 13.54
C ASP A 363 36.28 24.32 14.00
N VAL A 364 37.54 23.88 13.88
CA VAL A 364 38.73 24.66 14.23
C VAL A 364 38.89 25.85 13.28
N PHE A 365 38.72 25.62 11.98
CA PHE A 365 38.81 26.67 10.96
C PHE A 365 37.78 27.78 11.18
N LEU A 366 36.51 27.40 11.41
CA LEU A 366 35.43 28.36 11.61
C LEU A 366 35.49 29.07 12.98
N SER A 367 35.98 28.39 14.02
CA SER A 367 36.15 28.99 15.35
C SER A 367 37.19 30.12 15.33
N ALA A 368 38.25 30.00 14.53
CA ALA A 368 39.25 31.05 14.37
C ALA A 368 38.64 32.34 13.77
N LEU A 369 37.67 32.21 12.87
CA LEU A 369 36.98 33.33 12.22
C LEU A 369 35.98 34.01 13.17
N GLY A 370 35.26 33.22 13.98
CA GLY A 370 34.33 33.76 14.99
C GLY A 370 35.05 34.56 16.09
N ALA A 371 36.30 34.21 16.41
CA ALA A 371 37.12 34.91 17.38
C ALA A 371 37.74 36.22 16.85
N GLU A 372 37.86 36.38 15.53
CA GLU A 372 38.34 37.63 14.90
C GLU A 372 37.21 38.66 14.66
N ALA A 373 35.94 38.21 14.67
CA ALA A 373 34.77 39.06 14.44
C ALA A 373 34.12 39.60 15.74
N ALA A 374 34.51 39.09 16.92
CA ALA A 374 34.07 39.54 18.25
C ALA A 374 35.08 40.53 18.88
#